data_AF-A0A6V7UEG2-F1
#
_entry.id   AF-A0A6V7UEG2-F1
#
_cell.length_a   1.000
_cell.length_b   1.000
_cell.length_c   1.000
_cell.angle_alpha   90.00
_cell.angle_beta   90.00
_cell.angle_gamma   90.00
#
_symmetry.space_group_name_H-M   'P 1'
#
loop_
_entity.id
_entity.type
_entity.pdbx_description
1 polymer ?
#
loop_
_entity_poly.entity_id
_entity_poly.type
_entity_poly.pdbx_seq_one_letter_code
_entity_poly.pdbx_strand_id
1 'polypeptide(L)'
;MVDDERKQLTERLNKAERELRVVTNKLANFSNMKAKFIKFENKWGYIAEHFFVDQKKIIHNNKFESKIGNVAINGGKVEYSASNSAKELNNMIRVYGQNKFNKVAADPLFDSIFYFEIEFQNIEEVNKRGEMALIGLDSNKSTILTLSCCCLLPDKITKSVNISVLGKVEKIRYPNMSWKSGDVCGVGLVYQKEDSVDQRPYAFFTLNGEIFGKTLFLEEKSDNFRPFFGFLNGTVQTNFGADLLSMPFRYDVSKHIMPEGFYEEKDFS
;
A
#
# COMPACT_ATOMS: atom_id res chain seq x y z
N MET A 1 -14.45 -0.33 -61.80
CA MET A 1 -13.14 0.30 -61.52
C MET A 1 -13.30 1.57 -60.68
N VAL A 2 -13.96 2.63 -61.18
CA VAL A 2 -14.17 3.88 -60.40
C VAL A 2 -15.01 3.65 -59.12
N ASP A 3 -16.04 2.81 -59.18
CA ASP A 3 -16.89 2.52 -58.02
C ASP A 3 -16.16 1.70 -56.93
N ASP A 4 -15.25 0.81 -57.32
CA ASP A 4 -14.44 0.02 -56.38
C ASP A 4 -13.41 0.90 -55.65
N GLU A 5 -12.78 1.82 -56.37
CA GLU A 5 -11.86 2.80 -55.78
C GLU A 5 -12.58 3.73 -54.80
N ARG A 6 -13.77 4.20 -55.16
CA ARG A 6 -14.59 5.05 -54.28
C ARG A 6 -14.99 4.32 -53.00
N LYS A 7 -15.39 3.05 -53.11
CA LYS A 7 -15.75 2.21 -51.96
C LYS A 7 -14.54 1.99 -51.03
N GLN A 8 -13.38 1.64 -51.60
CA GLN A 8 -12.15 1.49 -50.81
C GLN A 8 -11.74 2.78 -50.11
N LEU A 9 -11.90 3.93 -50.77
CA LEU A 9 -11.58 5.23 -50.19
C LEU A 9 -12.52 5.55 -49.01
N THR A 10 -13.82 5.30 -49.15
CA THR A 10 -14.81 5.48 -48.07
C THR A 10 -14.52 4.56 -46.88
N GLU A 11 -14.15 3.31 -47.11
CA GLU A 11 -13.78 2.38 -46.03
C GLU A 11 -12.52 2.85 -45.28
N ARG A 12 -11.51 3.36 -45.99
CA ARG A 12 -10.29 3.93 -45.39
C ARG A 12 -10.59 5.18 -44.58
N LEU A 13 -11.45 6.07 -45.09
CA LEU A 13 -11.86 7.29 -44.38
C LEU A 13 -12.61 6.95 -43.08
N ASN A 14 -13.59 6.06 -43.16
CA ASN A 14 -14.36 5.61 -41.99
C ASN A 14 -13.46 4.95 -40.93
N LYS A 15 -12.44 4.18 -41.37
CA LYS A 15 -11.45 3.59 -40.45
C LYS A 15 -10.62 4.68 -39.77
N ALA A 16 -10.12 5.65 -40.52
CA ALA A 16 -9.35 6.77 -39.98
C ALA A 16 -10.16 7.62 -39.00
N GLU A 17 -11.43 7.91 -39.28
CA GLU A 17 -12.32 8.63 -38.36
C GLU A 17 -12.54 7.88 -37.04
N ARG A 18 -12.71 6.55 -37.09
CA ARG A 18 -12.83 5.71 -35.88
C ARG A 18 -11.55 5.74 -35.05
N GLU A 19 -10.40 5.58 -35.70
CA GLU A 19 -9.09 5.64 -35.03
C GLU A 19 -8.86 7.01 -34.39
N LEU A 20 -9.18 8.10 -35.11
CA LEU A 20 -9.07 9.47 -34.60
C LEU A 20 -9.96 9.65 -33.36
N ARG A 21 -11.22 9.19 -33.40
CA ARG A 21 -12.14 9.28 -32.25
C ARG A 21 -11.62 8.52 -31.03
N VAL A 22 -11.01 7.34 -31.22
CA VAL A 22 -10.37 6.58 -30.13
C VAL A 22 -9.20 7.35 -29.55
N VAL A 23 -8.36 7.97 -30.39
CA VAL A 23 -7.22 8.77 -29.93
C VAL A 23 -7.68 10.03 -29.19
N THR A 24 -8.68 10.76 -29.71
CA THR A 24 -9.23 11.95 -29.05
C THR A 24 -9.82 11.62 -27.68
N ASN A 25 -10.56 10.50 -27.57
CA ASN A 25 -11.10 10.07 -26.27
C ASN A 25 -9.99 9.68 -25.29
N LYS A 26 -8.93 9.01 -25.76
CA LYS A 26 -7.75 8.74 -24.94
C LYS A 26 -7.09 10.04 -24.48
N LEU A 27 -6.94 11.02 -25.37
CA LEU A 27 -6.32 12.31 -25.06
C LEU A 27 -7.13 13.10 -24.02
N ALA A 28 -8.46 13.14 -24.17
CA ALA A 28 -9.37 13.76 -23.22
C ALA A 28 -9.30 13.09 -21.84
N ASN A 29 -9.17 11.76 -21.81
CA ASN A 29 -8.92 11.04 -20.56
C ASN A 29 -7.56 11.41 -19.96
N PHE A 30 -6.50 11.51 -20.77
CA PHE A 30 -5.17 11.95 -20.31
C PHE A 30 -5.17 13.37 -19.75
N SER A 31 -5.84 14.33 -20.39
CA SER A 31 -5.96 15.69 -19.86
C SER A 31 -6.74 15.78 -18.55
N ASN A 32 -7.58 14.77 -18.27
CA ASN A 32 -8.34 14.65 -17.04
C ASN A 32 -7.64 13.82 -15.96
N MET A 33 -6.53 13.14 -16.28
CA MET A 33 -5.77 12.38 -15.28
C MET A 33 -5.11 13.36 -14.31
N LYS A 34 -5.67 13.44 -13.10
CA LYS A 34 -5.10 14.21 -12.00
C LYS A 34 -3.90 13.48 -11.36
N ALA A 35 -3.89 12.15 -11.45
CA ALA A 35 -2.86 11.32 -10.86
C ALA A 35 -2.41 10.19 -11.79
N LYS A 36 -1.15 9.78 -11.62
CA LYS A 36 -0.47 8.76 -12.41
C LYS A 36 0.12 7.71 -11.48
N PHE A 37 -0.25 6.45 -11.69
CA PHE A 37 0.40 5.34 -11.01
C PHE A 37 1.84 5.19 -11.49
N ILE A 38 2.78 5.14 -10.55
CA ILE A 38 4.19 4.90 -10.81
C ILE A 38 4.45 3.42 -10.60
N LYS A 39 4.65 2.69 -11.71
CA LYS A 39 5.03 1.28 -11.65
C LYS A 39 6.33 1.17 -10.87
N PHE A 40 6.31 0.33 -9.84
CA PHE A 40 7.42 0.21 -8.90
C PHE A 40 7.73 -1.25 -8.62
N GLU A 41 8.80 -1.74 -9.24
CA GLU A 41 9.26 -3.10 -9.02
C GLU A 41 9.92 -3.21 -7.64
N ASN A 42 9.34 -4.06 -6.80
CA ASN A 42 9.84 -4.29 -5.46
C ASN A 42 9.73 -5.75 -5.06
N LYS A 43 10.51 -6.12 -4.05
CA LYS A 43 10.45 -7.40 -3.36
C LYS A 43 10.78 -7.18 -1.90
N TRP A 44 10.49 -8.15 -1.05
CA TRP A 44 10.86 -8.08 0.36
C TRP A 44 12.36 -8.33 0.53
N GLY A 45 13.05 -7.41 1.19
CA GLY A 45 14.52 -7.44 1.31
C GLY A 45 15.04 -7.39 2.75
N TYR A 46 14.22 -6.91 3.69
CA TYR A 46 14.64 -6.73 5.07
C TYR A 46 13.56 -7.19 6.05
N ILE A 47 13.99 -7.57 7.25
CA ILE A 47 13.13 -7.92 8.36
C ILE A 47 13.59 -7.23 9.63
N ALA A 48 12.67 -6.83 10.50
CA ALA A 48 12.96 -6.38 11.86
C ALA A 48 12.12 -7.17 12.87
N GLU A 49 12.76 -7.54 13.97
CA GLU A 49 12.16 -8.30 15.08
C GLU A 49 11.55 -7.36 16.15
N HIS A 50 11.88 -6.08 16.08
CA HIS A 50 11.49 -5.04 17.05
C HIS A 50 10.98 -3.77 16.34
N PHE A 51 10.41 -2.85 17.11
CA PHE A 51 9.86 -1.58 16.61
C PHE A 51 10.95 -0.62 16.09
N PHE A 52 12.16 -0.71 16.63
CA PHE A 52 13.21 0.23 16.30
C PHE A 52 13.91 -0.11 14.97
N VAL A 53 13.97 0.89 14.11
CA VAL A 53 14.33 0.84 12.68
C VAL A 53 15.77 0.36 12.44
N ASP A 54 16.64 0.51 13.44
CA ASP A 54 18.09 0.28 13.31
C ASP A 54 18.50 -1.20 13.35
N GLN A 55 17.54 -2.11 13.55
CA GLN A 55 17.80 -3.55 13.65
C GLN A 55 17.29 -4.35 12.44
N LYS A 56 17.16 -3.69 11.29
CA LYS A 56 16.80 -4.35 10.03
C LYS A 56 17.89 -5.34 9.62
N LYS A 57 17.53 -6.62 9.54
CA LYS A 57 18.36 -7.71 9.03
C LYS A 57 18.00 -7.97 7.57
N ILE A 58 18.99 -8.33 6.75
CA ILE A 58 18.79 -8.69 5.34
C ILE A 58 18.15 -10.08 5.27
N ILE A 59 17.19 -10.26 4.37
CA ILE A 59 16.63 -11.56 4.05
C ILE A 59 17.55 -12.24 3.02
N HIS A 60 18.10 -13.39 3.36
CA HIS A 60 19.01 -14.13 2.49
C HIS A 60 18.30 -15.33 1.86
N ASN A 61 18.44 -15.51 0.55
CA ASN A 61 17.85 -16.63 -0.19
C ASN A 61 16.35 -16.80 0.06
N ASN A 62 15.62 -15.68 0.16
CA ASN A 62 14.20 -15.63 0.47
C ASN A 62 13.81 -16.32 1.79
N LYS A 63 14.74 -16.41 2.74
CA LYS A 63 14.54 -17.00 4.05
C LYS A 63 15.14 -16.13 5.14
N PHE A 64 14.56 -16.24 6.32
CA PHE A 64 15.12 -15.68 7.54
C PHE A 64 14.76 -16.58 8.72
N GLU A 65 15.75 -16.93 9.53
CA GLU A 65 15.59 -17.79 10.70
C GLU A 65 16.13 -17.06 11.92
N SER A 66 15.38 -17.08 13.01
CA SER A 66 15.82 -16.51 14.27
C SER A 66 15.14 -17.14 15.47
N LYS A 67 15.48 -16.64 16.67
CA LYS A 67 14.87 -17.11 17.93
C LYS A 67 13.37 -16.82 18.00
N ILE A 68 12.87 -15.84 17.24
CA ILE A 68 11.45 -15.47 17.26
C ILE A 68 10.63 -16.22 16.20
N GLY A 69 11.26 -16.87 15.22
CA GLY A 69 10.57 -17.69 14.24
C GLY A 69 11.29 -17.74 12.89
N ASN A 70 10.58 -18.27 11.89
CA ASN A 70 11.10 -18.47 10.54
C ASN A 70 10.21 -17.78 9.51
N VAL A 71 10.83 -17.05 8.59
CA VAL A 71 10.18 -16.44 7.42
C VAL A 71 10.67 -17.10 6.15
N ALA A 72 9.72 -17.43 5.27
CA ALA A 72 9.98 -17.88 3.90
C ALA A 72 9.22 -17.00 2.90
N ILE A 73 9.86 -16.66 1.79
CA ILE A 73 9.27 -15.84 0.73
C ILE A 73 9.30 -16.62 -0.59
N ASN A 74 8.17 -16.72 -1.27
CA ASN A 74 8.08 -17.39 -2.56
C ASN A 74 7.06 -16.70 -3.48
N GLY A 75 7.52 -16.09 -4.57
CA GLY A 75 6.62 -15.48 -5.57
C GLY A 75 5.68 -14.39 -5.01
N GLY A 76 6.15 -13.58 -4.05
CA GLY A 76 5.34 -12.57 -3.37
C GLY A 76 4.50 -13.09 -2.20
N LYS A 77 4.41 -14.42 -2.02
CA LYS A 77 3.88 -15.03 -0.81
C LYS A 77 4.92 -14.95 0.30
N VAL A 78 4.51 -14.55 1.50
CA VAL A 78 5.36 -14.53 2.70
C VAL A 78 4.72 -15.37 3.78
N GLU A 79 5.45 -16.37 4.24
CA GLU A 79 5.02 -17.28 5.31
C GLU A 79 5.86 -17.01 6.55
N TYR A 80 5.22 -16.80 7.69
CA TYR A 80 5.89 -16.63 8.97
C TYR A 80 5.35 -17.64 9.98
N SER A 81 6.27 -18.46 10.49
CA SER A 81 6.02 -19.39 11.59
C SER A 81 6.70 -18.86 12.85
N ALA A 82 5.92 -18.25 13.73
CA ALA A 82 6.42 -17.74 15.00
C ALA A 82 6.80 -18.88 15.95
N SER A 83 7.89 -18.69 16.72
CA SER A 83 8.24 -19.57 17.82
C SER A 83 7.24 -19.43 18.97
N ASN A 84 7.17 -20.43 19.86
CA ASN A 84 6.27 -20.37 21.02
C ASN A 84 6.51 -19.13 21.90
N SER A 85 7.78 -18.76 22.11
CA SER A 85 8.14 -17.56 22.87
C SER A 85 7.69 -16.28 22.18
N ALA A 86 7.77 -16.20 20.84
CA ALA A 86 7.27 -15.05 20.09
C ALA A 86 5.74 -14.93 20.17
N LYS A 87 5.02 -16.06 20.08
CA LYS A 87 3.55 -16.09 20.27
C LYS A 87 3.15 -15.64 21.67
N GLU A 88 3.90 -16.05 22.70
CA GLU A 88 3.64 -15.67 24.09
C GLU A 88 3.89 -14.20 24.39
N LEU A 89 4.95 -13.63 23.80
CA LEU A 89 5.34 -12.23 23.97
C LEU A 89 4.64 -11.27 23.00
N ASN A 90 3.81 -11.78 22.09
CA ASN A 90 3.21 -11.02 20.99
C ASN A 90 4.27 -10.26 20.15
N ASN A 91 5.40 -10.93 19.88
CA ASN A 91 6.48 -10.38 19.08
C ASN A 91 6.20 -10.54 17.58
N MET A 92 5.57 -9.52 17.01
CA MET A 92 5.34 -9.40 15.58
C MET A 92 6.65 -9.13 14.82
N ILE A 93 6.82 -9.78 13.66
CA ILE A 93 7.86 -9.39 12.70
C ILE A 93 7.39 -8.24 11.83
N ARG A 94 8.32 -7.42 11.36
CA ARG A 94 8.09 -6.49 10.25
C ARG A 94 8.93 -6.88 9.06
N VAL A 95 8.31 -6.96 7.90
CA VAL A 95 8.96 -7.26 6.63
C VAL A 95 8.91 -6.00 5.77
N TYR A 96 10.07 -5.57 5.28
CA TYR A 96 10.22 -4.31 4.54
C TYR A 96 10.64 -4.55 3.10
N GLY A 97 10.09 -3.74 2.20
CA GLY A 97 10.45 -3.75 0.79
C GLY A 97 11.93 -3.42 0.62
N GLN A 98 12.57 -4.00 -0.40
CA GLN A 98 13.96 -3.75 -0.73
C GLN A 98 14.16 -2.30 -1.19
N ASN A 99 13.25 -1.83 -2.04
CA ASN A 99 13.25 -0.48 -2.58
C ASN A 99 12.30 0.42 -1.78
N LYS A 100 12.53 1.73 -1.86
CA LYS A 100 11.66 2.77 -1.29
C LYS A 100 10.89 3.47 -2.40
N PHE A 101 9.68 3.92 -2.09
CA PHE A 101 8.99 4.93 -2.87
C PHE A 101 9.78 6.22 -2.76
N ASN A 102 10.31 6.68 -3.89
CA ASN A 102 11.22 7.82 -3.95
C ASN A 102 10.59 8.93 -4.79
N LYS A 103 10.55 10.15 -4.25
CA LYS A 103 10.04 11.33 -4.96
C LYS A 103 10.74 11.56 -6.30
N VAL A 104 12.02 11.21 -6.44
CA VAL A 104 12.76 11.36 -7.71
C VAL A 104 12.17 10.49 -8.83
N ALA A 105 11.48 9.40 -8.48
CA ALA A 105 10.77 8.58 -9.45
C ALA A 105 9.34 9.08 -9.76
N ALA A 106 8.88 10.14 -9.08
CA ALA A 106 7.61 10.80 -9.38
C ALA A 106 7.68 11.55 -10.71
N ASP A 107 6.55 11.60 -11.41
CA ASP A 107 6.34 12.46 -12.56
C ASP A 107 6.07 13.89 -12.07
N PRO A 108 6.85 14.91 -12.49
CA PRO A 108 6.67 16.27 -12.01
C PRO A 108 5.37 16.92 -12.50
N LEU A 109 4.74 16.37 -13.56
CA LEU A 109 3.55 16.96 -14.19
C LEU A 109 2.23 16.42 -13.60
N PHE A 110 2.27 15.31 -12.87
CA PHE A 110 1.08 14.62 -12.35
C PHE A 110 1.27 14.25 -10.88
N ASP A 111 0.15 14.13 -10.15
CA ASP A 111 0.23 13.52 -8.83
C ASP A 111 0.66 12.06 -8.97
N SER A 112 1.79 11.72 -8.39
CA SER A 112 2.45 10.43 -8.58
C SER A 112 2.09 9.47 -7.46
N ILE A 113 1.40 8.38 -7.80
CA ILE A 113 0.91 7.39 -6.84
C ILE A 113 1.85 6.18 -6.84
N PHE A 114 2.43 5.90 -5.68
CA PHE A 114 3.05 4.62 -5.35
C PHE A 114 2.05 3.81 -4.52
N TYR A 115 1.84 2.53 -4.86
CA TYR A 115 0.81 1.72 -4.22
C TYR A 115 1.22 0.26 -4.12
N PHE A 116 0.88 -0.40 -3.01
CA PHE A 116 1.03 -1.85 -2.85
C PHE A 116 -0.10 -2.43 -1.98
N GLU A 117 -0.37 -3.73 -2.14
CA GLU A 117 -1.39 -4.47 -1.41
C GLU A 117 -0.81 -5.71 -0.72
N ILE A 118 -1.40 -6.05 0.43
CA ILE A 118 -1.16 -7.27 1.18
C ILE A 118 -2.51 -7.95 1.39
N GLU A 119 -2.65 -9.16 0.87
CA GLU A 119 -3.74 -10.07 1.24
C GLU A 119 -3.30 -10.90 2.43
N PHE A 120 -4.06 -10.82 3.52
CA PHE A 120 -3.77 -11.60 4.71
C PHE A 120 -4.43 -12.98 4.63
N GLN A 121 -3.65 -14.04 4.78
CA GLN A 121 -4.11 -15.43 4.67
C GLN A 121 -3.77 -16.21 5.93
N ASN A 122 -4.74 -16.91 6.51
CA ASN A 122 -4.52 -17.76 7.69
C ASN A 122 -3.85 -16.99 8.84
N ILE A 123 -4.25 -15.75 9.10
CA ILE A 123 -3.84 -15.06 10.32
C ILE A 123 -4.43 -15.85 11.49
N GLU A 124 -3.56 -16.43 12.32
CA GLU A 124 -4.00 -17.03 13.57
C GLU A 124 -4.56 -15.93 14.47
N GLU A 125 -5.83 -16.08 14.89
CA GLU A 125 -6.35 -15.27 15.98
C GLU A 125 -5.59 -15.65 17.25
N VAL A 126 -4.80 -14.71 17.74
CA VAL A 126 -4.03 -14.90 18.96
C VAL A 126 -4.94 -14.52 20.10
N ASN A 127 -5.16 -15.43 21.05
CA ASN A 127 -6.00 -15.21 22.24
C ASN A 127 -5.45 -14.14 23.21
N LYS A 128 -4.44 -13.37 22.82
CA LYS A 128 -3.71 -12.43 23.67
C LYS A 128 -3.73 -11.01 23.10
N ARG A 129 -3.58 -10.06 24.01
CA ARG A 129 -3.49 -8.60 23.79
C ARG A 129 -2.44 -8.28 22.73
N GLY A 130 -2.79 -7.48 21.73
CA GLY A 130 -1.80 -6.94 20.80
C GLY A 130 -2.28 -6.63 19.39
N GLU A 131 -1.35 -6.09 18.60
CA GLU A 131 -1.47 -5.95 17.15
C GLU A 131 -1.34 -7.32 16.50
N MET A 132 -2.33 -7.71 15.70
CA MET A 132 -2.37 -8.99 14.97
C MET A 132 -1.65 -8.87 13.63
N ALA A 133 -1.85 -7.73 12.97
CA ALA A 133 -1.21 -7.41 11.71
C ALA A 133 -1.21 -5.89 11.48
N LEU A 134 -0.27 -5.43 10.65
CA LEU A 134 -0.11 -4.04 10.26
C LEU A 134 0.41 -3.93 8.83
N ILE A 135 0.15 -2.79 8.19
CA ILE A 135 0.70 -2.40 6.89
C ILE A 135 1.03 -0.91 6.93
N GLY A 136 2.08 -0.47 6.24
CA GLY A 136 2.48 0.93 6.34
C GLY A 136 3.65 1.37 5.48
N LEU A 137 4.09 2.59 5.79
CA LEU A 137 5.25 3.27 5.22
C LEU A 137 6.20 3.68 6.33
N ASP A 138 7.49 3.43 6.11
CA ASP A 138 8.56 3.77 7.04
C ASP A 138 9.54 4.77 6.40
N SER A 139 9.73 5.92 7.05
CA SER A 139 10.65 6.97 6.61
C SER A 139 11.99 6.87 7.37
N ASN A 140 13.06 7.38 6.77
CA ASN A 140 14.37 7.45 7.44
C ASN A 140 14.39 8.39 8.67
N LYS A 141 13.39 9.24 8.84
CA LYS A 141 13.35 10.29 9.87
C LYS A 141 12.47 9.91 11.07
N SER A 142 12.12 8.62 11.18
CA SER A 142 11.30 8.03 12.25
C SER A 142 9.79 8.20 12.09
N THR A 143 9.30 8.73 10.96
CA THR A 143 7.87 8.63 10.66
C THR A 143 7.55 7.24 10.15
N ILE A 144 6.80 6.50 10.96
CA ILE A 144 6.16 5.26 10.57
C ILE A 144 4.66 5.53 10.51
N LEU A 145 4.11 5.48 9.31
CA LEU A 145 2.67 5.52 9.10
C LEU A 145 2.15 4.08 9.03
N THR A 146 1.20 3.73 9.88
CA THR A 146 0.63 2.38 9.92
C THR A 146 -0.89 2.37 9.94
N LEU A 147 -1.45 1.33 9.33
CA LEU A 147 -2.78 0.81 9.60
C LEU A 147 -2.59 -0.53 10.32
N SER A 148 -3.08 -0.67 11.55
CA SER A 148 -2.94 -1.89 12.34
C SER A 148 -4.27 -2.41 12.86
N CYS A 149 -4.43 -3.74 12.91
CA CYS A 149 -5.55 -4.40 13.57
C CYS A 149 -5.13 -4.86 14.96
N CYS A 150 -5.78 -4.34 16.01
CA CYS A 150 -5.46 -4.62 17.41
C CYS A 150 -6.64 -5.27 18.14
N CYS A 151 -6.34 -6.11 19.12
CA CYS A 151 -7.28 -6.53 20.16
C CYS A 151 -6.89 -5.91 21.51
N LEU A 152 -7.84 -5.21 22.14
CA LEU A 152 -7.61 -4.53 23.43
C LEU A 152 -8.37 -5.20 24.60
N LEU A 153 -7.59 -5.51 25.66
CA LEU A 153 -7.89 -5.72 27.10
C LEU A 153 -8.90 -6.82 27.55
N PRO A 154 -8.77 -7.30 28.83
CA PRO A 154 -9.09 -8.67 29.25
C PRO A 154 -10.57 -9.00 29.44
N ASP A 155 -11.42 -7.98 29.58
CA ASP A 155 -12.79 -8.18 30.06
C ASP A 155 -13.81 -8.15 28.91
N LYS A 156 -13.44 -7.51 27.79
CA LYS A 156 -14.18 -7.48 26.52
C LYS A 156 -13.20 -7.31 25.37
N ILE A 157 -13.02 -8.38 24.59
CA ILE A 157 -12.24 -8.34 23.34
C ILE A 157 -12.91 -7.34 22.40
N THR A 158 -12.38 -6.12 22.35
CA THR A 158 -12.81 -5.11 21.38
C THR A 158 -11.74 -5.04 20.30
N LYS A 159 -12.08 -5.54 19.11
CA LYS A 159 -11.21 -5.42 17.95
C LYS A 159 -11.28 -3.97 17.43
N SER A 160 -10.15 -3.40 17.06
CA SER A 160 -10.12 -2.09 16.42
C SER A 160 -9.02 -2.00 15.37
N VAL A 161 -9.30 -1.24 14.32
CA VAL A 161 -8.29 -0.81 13.36
C VAL A 161 -7.78 0.57 13.79
N ASN A 162 -6.47 0.75 13.82
CA ASN A 162 -5.84 2.00 14.21
C ASN A 162 -5.00 2.55 13.08
N ILE A 163 -5.05 3.86 12.91
CA ILE A 163 -4.05 4.60 12.14
C ILE A 163 -3.12 5.28 13.14
N SER A 164 -1.81 5.09 12.97
CA SER A 164 -0.81 5.76 13.81
C SER A 164 0.32 6.34 12.98
N VAL A 165 0.84 7.48 13.44
CA VAL A 165 2.00 8.16 12.87
C VAL A 165 3.06 8.21 13.97
N LEU A 166 4.13 7.42 13.84
CA LEU A 166 5.20 7.36 14.84
C LEU A 166 5.82 8.76 15.01
N GLY A 167 5.85 9.24 16.25
CA GLY A 167 6.16 10.63 16.61
C GLY A 167 4.99 11.32 17.31
N LYS A 168 3.75 10.87 17.04
CA LYS A 168 2.55 11.24 17.79
C LYS A 168 2.13 10.04 18.66
N VAL A 169 1.81 10.29 19.93
CA VAL A 169 1.33 9.24 20.85
C VAL A 169 -0.09 8.80 20.48
N GLU A 170 -0.80 9.67 19.78
CA GLU A 170 -2.22 9.58 19.47
C GLU A 170 -2.51 8.67 18.27
N LYS A 171 -3.71 8.07 18.27
CA LYS A 171 -4.15 7.14 17.22
C LYS A 171 -5.59 7.47 16.80
N ILE A 172 -5.89 7.20 15.54
CA ILE A 172 -7.27 7.24 15.05
C ILE A 172 -7.83 5.83 15.17
N ARG A 173 -8.86 5.67 15.98
CA ARG A 173 -9.41 4.36 16.33
C ARG A 173 -10.74 4.09 15.65
N TYR A 174 -10.82 2.96 14.97
CA TYR A 174 -12.03 2.40 14.39
C TYR A 174 -12.50 1.22 15.24
N PRO A 175 -13.41 1.43 16.22
CA PRO A 175 -13.85 0.37 17.12
C PRO A 175 -14.72 -0.66 16.37
N ASN A 176 -14.72 -1.89 16.88
CA ASN A 176 -15.48 -3.03 16.35
C ASN A 176 -15.11 -3.44 14.91
N MET A 177 -13.91 -3.06 14.46
CA MET A 177 -13.35 -3.48 13.18
C MET A 177 -12.19 -4.44 13.40
N SER A 178 -12.08 -5.45 12.53
CA SER A 178 -10.99 -6.41 12.54
C SER A 178 -10.69 -6.92 11.16
N TRP A 179 -9.45 -7.34 10.94
CA TRP A 179 -9.06 -8.03 9.73
C TRP A 179 -9.45 -9.51 9.82
N LYS A 180 -9.89 -10.07 8.70
CA LYS A 180 -10.14 -11.50 8.52
C LYS A 180 -9.23 -12.05 7.43
N SER A 181 -9.05 -13.37 7.44
CA SER A 181 -8.38 -14.05 6.33
C SER A 181 -9.10 -13.75 5.01
N GLY A 182 -8.32 -13.41 3.98
CA GLY A 182 -8.78 -12.98 2.66
C GLY A 182 -9.01 -11.47 2.52
N ASP A 183 -8.90 -10.69 3.61
CA ASP A 183 -8.89 -9.22 3.50
C ASP A 183 -7.62 -8.75 2.80
N VAL A 184 -7.79 -7.77 1.90
CA VAL A 184 -6.70 -7.10 1.19
C VAL A 184 -6.56 -5.69 1.71
N CYS A 185 -5.44 -5.38 2.34
CA CYS A 185 -5.10 -4.03 2.76
C CYS A 185 -4.10 -3.42 1.80
N GLY A 186 -4.34 -2.19 1.36
CA GLY A 186 -3.41 -1.46 0.52
C GLY A 186 -2.93 -0.18 1.17
N VAL A 187 -1.78 0.30 0.69
CA VAL A 187 -1.19 1.57 1.09
C VAL A 187 -0.79 2.33 -0.15
N GLY A 188 -1.32 3.55 -0.27
CA GLY A 188 -0.94 4.50 -1.29
C GLY A 188 -0.14 5.66 -0.71
N LEU A 189 0.90 6.07 -1.41
CA LEU A 189 1.65 7.29 -1.19
C LEU A 189 1.53 8.15 -2.45
N VAL A 190 1.18 9.42 -2.27
CA VAL A 190 1.05 10.38 -3.36
C VAL A 190 2.05 11.50 -3.17
N TYR A 191 2.91 11.70 -4.17
CA TYR A 191 3.67 12.93 -4.32
C TYR A 191 2.91 13.86 -5.26
N GLN A 192 2.53 15.02 -4.76
CA GLN A 192 1.85 16.02 -5.56
C GLN A 192 2.80 16.61 -6.62
N LYS A 193 2.24 17.00 -7.77
CA LYS A 193 3.00 17.68 -8.84
C LYS A 193 3.66 18.97 -8.34
N GLU A 194 4.74 19.41 -9.00
CA GLU A 194 5.57 20.51 -8.51
C GLU A 194 4.83 21.85 -8.39
N ASP A 195 3.86 22.12 -9.26
CA ASP A 195 3.10 23.38 -9.22
C ASP A 195 1.95 23.40 -8.19
N SER A 196 1.84 22.37 -7.35
CA SER A 196 0.83 22.34 -6.28
C SER A 196 1.17 23.34 -5.17
N VAL A 197 0.15 24.05 -4.67
CA VAL A 197 0.28 25.01 -3.55
C VAL A 197 0.78 24.31 -2.28
N ASP A 198 0.33 23.08 -2.08
CA ASP A 198 0.83 22.17 -1.05
C ASP A 198 1.63 21.07 -1.75
N GLN A 199 2.92 20.95 -1.46
CA GLN A 199 3.79 19.90 -2.03
C GLN A 199 4.02 18.76 -1.03
N ARG A 200 3.27 18.72 0.08
CA ARG A 200 3.43 17.67 1.09
C ARG A 200 2.92 16.36 0.53
N PRO A 201 3.71 15.27 0.61
CA PRO A 201 3.17 13.97 0.25
C PRO A 201 2.03 13.63 1.20
N TYR A 202 1.04 12.90 0.68
CA TYR A 202 -0.01 12.33 1.50
C TYR A 202 -0.08 10.83 1.28
N ALA A 203 -0.62 10.14 2.27
CA ALA A 203 -0.86 8.72 2.21
C ALA A 203 -2.32 8.38 2.48
N PHE A 204 -2.73 7.26 1.92
CA PHE A 204 -4.07 6.70 2.10
C PHE A 204 -3.98 5.20 2.27
N PHE A 205 -4.97 4.64 2.94
CA PHE A 205 -5.12 3.21 3.09
C PHE A 205 -6.31 2.73 2.28
N THR A 206 -6.27 1.47 1.88
CA THR A 206 -7.43 0.81 1.31
C THR A 206 -7.70 -0.49 2.05
N LEU A 207 -8.96 -0.88 2.09
CA LEU A 207 -9.40 -2.17 2.57
C LEU A 207 -10.36 -2.76 1.53
N ASN A 208 -10.01 -3.94 1.02
CA ASN A 208 -10.77 -4.68 0.00
C ASN A 208 -11.08 -3.86 -1.26
N GLY A 209 -10.16 -2.97 -1.66
CA GLY A 209 -10.28 -2.15 -2.87
C GLY A 209 -11.00 -0.81 -2.69
N GLU A 210 -11.40 -0.47 -1.47
CA GLU A 210 -12.01 0.83 -1.15
C GLU A 210 -11.08 1.65 -0.25
N ILE A 211 -11.10 2.99 -0.37
CA ILE A 211 -10.35 3.87 0.53
C ILE A 211 -10.86 3.69 1.95
N PHE A 212 -9.95 3.46 2.89
CA PHE A 212 -10.24 3.27 4.30
C PHE A 212 -9.98 4.58 5.07
N GLY A 213 -11.04 5.14 5.64
CA GLY A 213 -10.97 6.38 6.42
C GLY A 213 -10.64 7.62 5.57
N LYS A 214 -10.03 8.62 6.19
CA LYS A 214 -9.50 9.82 5.51
C LYS A 214 -8.03 9.64 5.11
N THR A 215 -7.50 10.60 4.37
CA THR A 215 -6.07 10.64 4.02
C THR A 215 -5.25 11.44 5.01
N LEU A 216 -3.94 11.21 4.99
CA LEU A 216 -2.98 11.76 5.93
C LEU A 216 -1.95 12.57 5.18
N PHE A 217 -1.87 13.87 5.46
CA PHE A 217 -0.68 14.62 5.08
C PHE A 217 0.50 14.13 5.90
N LEU A 218 1.61 13.87 5.22
CA LEU A 218 2.85 13.53 5.88
C LEU A 218 3.57 14.84 6.19
N GLU A 219 3.72 15.14 7.48
CA GLU A 219 4.37 16.37 7.95
C GLU A 219 5.83 16.43 7.52
N GLU A 220 6.46 15.27 7.36
CA GLU A 220 7.81 15.18 6.85
C GLU A 220 7.86 15.43 5.34
N LYS A 221 8.71 16.39 4.95
CA LYS A 221 9.33 16.42 3.62
C LYS A 221 10.34 15.28 3.49
N SER A 222 9.88 14.04 3.67
CA SER A 222 10.68 12.86 3.34
C SER A 222 10.41 12.51 1.89
N ASP A 223 11.49 12.44 1.12
CA ASP A 223 11.41 12.02 -0.28
C ASP A 223 11.45 10.51 -0.43
N ASN A 224 11.47 9.76 0.69
CA ASN A 224 11.73 8.33 0.69
C ASN A 224 10.91 7.61 1.75
N PHE A 225 9.99 6.76 1.30
CA PHE A 225 9.20 5.89 2.17
C PHE A 225 9.37 4.43 1.79
N ARG A 226 9.66 3.59 2.77
CA ARG A 226 9.84 2.15 2.58
C ARG A 226 8.51 1.44 2.88
N PRO A 227 7.90 0.74 1.91
CA PRO A 227 6.72 -0.06 2.20
C PRO A 227 7.08 -1.20 3.15
N PHE A 228 6.19 -1.49 4.09
CA PHE A 228 6.36 -2.61 5.00
C PHE A 228 5.02 -3.13 5.49
N PHE A 229 5.05 -4.33 6.05
CA PHE A 229 3.93 -4.91 6.77
C PHE A 229 4.47 -5.74 7.94
N GLY A 230 3.57 -6.14 8.84
CA GLY A 230 3.91 -6.99 9.96
C GLY A 230 2.73 -7.83 10.38
N PHE A 231 3.01 -9.00 10.95
CA PHE A 231 2.00 -9.94 11.42
C PHE A 231 2.63 -10.93 12.41
N LEU A 232 1.82 -11.50 13.32
CA LEU A 232 2.36 -12.39 14.36
C LEU A 232 2.63 -13.80 13.86
N ASN A 233 1.77 -14.36 13.02
CA ASN A 233 1.91 -15.71 12.49
C ASN A 233 0.95 -15.89 11.31
N GLY A 234 1.36 -16.62 10.28
CA GLY A 234 0.48 -16.97 9.18
C GLY A 234 1.11 -16.77 7.81
N THR A 235 0.29 -16.37 6.85
CA THR A 235 0.69 -16.19 5.46
C THR A 235 0.17 -14.86 4.94
N VAL A 236 0.90 -14.21 4.06
CA VAL A 236 0.35 -13.12 3.26
C VAL A 236 0.71 -13.29 1.80
N GLN A 237 -0.12 -12.75 0.91
CA GLN A 237 0.21 -12.57 -0.50
C GLN A 237 0.43 -11.08 -0.77
N THR A 238 1.53 -10.76 -1.45
CA THR A 238 1.88 -9.37 -1.77
C THR A 238 1.59 -9.06 -3.24
N ASN A 239 1.14 -7.83 -3.50
CA ASN A 239 1.11 -7.25 -4.82
C ASN A 239 1.76 -5.85 -4.81
N PHE A 240 2.91 -5.70 -5.50
CA PHE A 240 3.58 -4.41 -5.74
C PHE A 240 3.21 -3.79 -7.09
N GLY A 241 2.32 -4.41 -7.87
CA GLY A 241 1.96 -3.95 -9.21
C GLY A 241 3.00 -4.27 -10.30
N ALA A 242 3.81 -5.29 -10.10
CA ALA A 242 4.79 -5.73 -11.10
C ALA A 242 4.11 -6.29 -12.36
N ASP A 243 3.01 -7.02 -12.18
CA ASP A 243 2.16 -7.57 -13.24
C ASP A 243 0.67 -7.34 -12.93
N LEU A 244 0.18 -6.16 -13.36
CA LEU A 244 -1.23 -5.77 -13.17
C LEU A 244 -2.20 -6.50 -14.12
N LEU A 245 -1.69 -7.24 -15.12
CA LEU A 245 -2.55 -8.00 -16.03
C LEU A 245 -2.96 -9.33 -15.40
N SER A 246 -2.01 -10.05 -14.82
CA SER A 246 -2.30 -11.33 -14.15
C SER A 246 -2.75 -11.15 -12.70
N MET A 247 -2.25 -10.12 -12.01
CA MET A 247 -2.54 -9.82 -10.62
C MET A 247 -2.88 -8.33 -10.46
N PRO A 248 -4.08 -7.89 -10.91
CA PRO A 248 -4.50 -6.52 -10.73
C PRO A 248 -4.62 -6.17 -9.24
N PHE A 249 -4.44 -4.89 -8.91
CA PHE A 249 -4.82 -4.40 -7.60
C PHE A 249 -6.33 -4.52 -7.40
N ARG A 250 -6.77 -4.72 -6.16
CA ARG A 250 -8.20 -4.57 -5.83
C ARG A 250 -8.64 -3.11 -5.91
N TYR A 251 -7.77 -2.19 -5.50
CA TYR A 251 -8.02 -0.76 -5.67
C TYR A 251 -7.69 -0.30 -7.10
N ASP A 252 -8.63 0.39 -7.74
CA ASP A 252 -8.42 0.98 -9.06
C ASP A 252 -7.64 2.30 -8.97
N VAL A 253 -6.31 2.20 -8.97
CA VAL A 253 -5.40 3.36 -8.92
C VAL A 253 -5.61 4.37 -10.07
N SER A 254 -6.21 3.95 -11.19
CA SER A 254 -6.49 4.85 -12.32
C SER A 254 -7.65 5.81 -12.05
N LYS A 255 -8.51 5.46 -11.09
CA LYS A 255 -9.64 6.27 -10.62
C LYS A 255 -9.32 7.07 -9.37
N HIS A 256 -8.05 7.10 -8.96
CA HIS A 256 -7.67 7.89 -7.80
C HIS A 256 -7.91 9.38 -8.08
N ILE A 257 -8.71 10.00 -7.22
CA ILE A 257 -8.98 11.43 -7.21
C ILE A 257 -8.49 11.94 -5.88
N MET A 258 -7.86 13.13 -5.88
CA MET A 258 -7.44 13.77 -4.64
C MET A 258 -8.61 13.81 -3.66
N PRO A 259 -8.48 13.19 -2.48
CA PRO A 259 -9.56 13.11 -1.51
C PRO A 259 -9.97 14.49 -0.99
N GLU A 260 -11.26 14.66 -0.73
CA GLU A 260 -11.82 15.91 -0.20
C GLU A 260 -11.56 16.07 1.32
N GLY A 261 -11.21 14.99 2.02
CA GLY A 261 -11.04 14.98 3.47
C GLY A 261 -9.70 14.40 3.91
N PHE A 262 -8.98 15.18 4.73
CA PHE A 262 -7.76 14.78 5.42
C PHE A 262 -8.04 14.69 6.92
N TYR A 263 -7.27 13.87 7.63
CA TYR A 263 -7.28 13.96 9.09
C TYR A 263 -6.62 15.23 9.57
N GLU A 264 -7.22 15.82 10.59
CA GLU A 264 -6.68 16.95 11.33
C GLU A 264 -6.12 16.48 12.67
N GLU A 265 -5.30 17.29 13.34
CA GLU A 265 -4.72 16.96 14.65
C GLU A 265 -5.80 16.56 15.67
N LYS A 266 -6.96 17.23 15.66
CA LYS A 266 -8.10 16.91 16.54
C LYS A 266 -8.73 15.53 16.30
N ASP A 267 -8.46 14.89 15.17
CA ASP A 267 -8.96 13.55 14.85
C ASP A 267 -8.14 12.46 15.56
N PHE A 268 -6.96 12.81 16.08
CA PHE A 268 -6.09 11.91 16.83
C PHE A 268 -6.40 12.00 18.33
N SER A 269 -6.46 10.85 19.00
CA SER A 269 -6.77 10.71 20.44
C SER A 269 -5.86 9.73 21.16
#